data_AF-A0A128EBZ0-F1
#
_entry.id   AF-A0A128EBZ0-F1
#
_cell.length_a   1.000
_cell.length_b   1.000
_cell.length_c   1.000
_cell.angle_alpha   90.00
_cell.angle_beta   90.00
_cell.angle_gamma   90.00
#
_symmetry.space_group_name_H-M   'P 1'
#
loop_
_entity.id
_entity.type
_entity.pdbx_description
1 polymer ?
#
loop_
_entity_poly.entity_id
_entity_poly.type
_entity_poly.pdbx_seq_one_letter_code
_entity_poly.pdbx_strand_id
1 'polypeptide(L)'
;MRYGEEIIKEFDVESDLEIWPNKQERDYLIKITLPEFMCLCPRSGYPDFATIYLEYMPGEFVVELKAIKLYINSFINRNISHEDSINEIYSVLQTKLKPKWMKIIGDFNPRGNVHTVIEIDSNLASKDSQEKPQSANNDEIIDAIKEEFKKEKEQEKLEREERKKSFNDRKPRDGVRSFSDRKPREGGFGDRKPRREFDKKDGKSFDKKPRVGGYSDRKPRDRDDKFDDKPRVKKEPFYKSNFSDRKPQVVKKDDKS
;
A
#
# COMPACT_ATOMS: atom_id res chain seq x y z
N MET A 1 -1.77 24.63 17.25
CA MET A 1 -1.52 23.98 15.95
C MET A 1 -2.16 24.91 14.90
N ARG A 2 -2.00 24.74 13.58
CA ARG A 2 -2.75 25.61 12.64
C ARG A 2 -4.20 25.15 12.57
N TYR A 3 -5.15 26.04 12.27
CA TYR A 3 -6.59 25.70 12.32
C TYR A 3 -6.95 24.47 11.47
N GLY A 4 -6.37 24.32 10.27
CA GLY A 4 -6.66 23.18 9.40
C GLY A 4 -6.09 21.86 9.93
N GLU A 5 -4.93 21.91 10.57
CA GLU A 5 -4.29 20.74 11.20
C GLU A 5 -5.11 20.26 12.40
N GLU A 6 -5.66 21.19 13.19
CA GLU A 6 -6.53 20.88 14.33
C GLU A 6 -7.82 20.19 13.87
N ILE A 7 -8.52 20.79 12.89
CA ILE A 7 -9.77 20.23 12.35
C ILE A 7 -9.57 18.80 11.81
N ILE A 8 -8.49 18.56 11.07
CA ILE A 8 -8.21 17.24 10.48
C ILE A 8 -7.90 16.22 11.58
N LYS A 9 -7.14 16.62 12.60
CA LYS A 9 -6.70 15.74 13.68
C LYS A 9 -7.85 15.36 14.62
N GLU A 10 -8.77 16.28 14.85
CA GLU A 10 -9.90 16.11 15.75
C GLU A 10 -11.17 15.63 15.05
N PHE A 11 -11.13 15.44 13.72
CA PHE A 11 -12.27 15.02 12.92
C PHE A 11 -12.82 13.67 13.42
N ASP A 12 -14.05 13.69 13.93
CA ASP A 12 -14.79 12.48 14.28
C ASP A 12 -15.83 12.17 13.19
N VAL A 13 -15.77 10.94 12.68
CA VAL A 13 -16.65 10.48 11.61
C VAL A 13 -18.12 10.47 12.06
N GLU A 14 -18.37 10.25 13.36
CA GLU A 14 -19.73 10.16 13.84
C GLU A 14 -20.41 11.53 13.96
N SER A 15 -19.71 12.53 14.49
CA SER A 15 -20.24 13.90 14.67
C SER A 15 -20.02 14.83 13.47
N ASP A 16 -18.89 14.73 12.77
CA ASP A 16 -18.43 15.76 11.84
C ASP A 16 -18.72 15.42 10.37
N LEU A 17 -19.07 14.16 10.06
CA LEU A 17 -19.49 13.76 8.72
C LEU A 17 -20.95 14.17 8.46
N GLU A 18 -21.12 15.45 8.13
CA GLU A 18 -22.42 16.06 7.87
C GLU A 18 -23.09 15.50 6.59
N ILE A 19 -24.40 15.25 6.70
CA ILE A 19 -25.25 14.74 5.62
C ILE A 19 -26.51 15.59 5.48
N TRP A 20 -27.04 15.68 4.27
CA TRP A 20 -28.18 16.51 3.91
C TRP A 20 -29.32 15.65 3.36
N PRO A 21 -30.59 15.96 3.64
CA PRO A 21 -31.71 15.22 3.08
C PRO A 21 -31.79 15.42 1.57
N ASN A 22 -31.93 14.32 0.83
CA ASN A 22 -32.19 14.33 -0.60
C ASN A 22 -33.65 14.72 -0.87
N LYS A 23 -33.86 15.89 -1.50
CA LYS A 23 -35.20 16.40 -1.82
C LYS A 23 -35.72 15.97 -3.19
N GLN A 24 -34.92 15.26 -3.98
CA GLN A 24 -35.25 14.91 -5.36
C GLN A 24 -35.77 13.47 -5.44
N GLU A 25 -36.86 13.29 -6.19
CA GLU A 25 -37.48 11.98 -6.38
C GLU A 25 -36.80 11.13 -7.47
N ARG A 26 -36.13 11.81 -8.43
CA ARG A 26 -35.47 11.14 -9.55
C ARG A 26 -34.17 10.47 -9.11
N ASP A 27 -33.82 9.40 -9.80
CA ASP A 27 -32.50 8.81 -9.71
C ASP A 27 -31.48 9.65 -10.49
N TYR A 28 -30.40 10.07 -9.81
CA TYR A 28 -29.30 10.83 -10.40
C TYR A 28 -27.97 10.36 -9.83
N LEU A 29 -26.91 10.53 -10.61
CA LEU A 29 -25.57 10.11 -10.25
C LEU A 29 -24.75 11.31 -9.79
N ILE A 30 -24.20 11.24 -8.59
CA ILE A 30 -23.25 12.21 -8.07
C ILE A 30 -21.84 11.65 -8.28
N LYS A 31 -20.95 12.44 -8.88
CA LYS A 31 -19.54 12.12 -9.07
C LYS A 31 -18.68 13.15 -8.34
N ILE A 32 -17.83 12.68 -7.42
CA ILE A 32 -16.93 13.51 -6.62
C ILE A 32 -15.51 13.01 -6.84
N THR A 33 -14.59 13.94 -7.09
CA THR A 33 -13.15 13.66 -7.19
C THR A 33 -12.46 14.30 -5.99
N LEU A 34 -11.69 13.49 -5.26
CA LEU A 34 -10.98 13.86 -4.05
C LEU A 34 -9.49 13.60 -4.29
N PRO A 35 -8.76 14.57 -4.89
CA PRO A 35 -7.37 14.39 -5.32
C PRO A 35 -6.33 14.49 -4.19
N GLU A 36 -6.76 14.82 -2.97
CA GLU A 36 -5.89 15.13 -1.83
C GLU A 36 -5.81 13.99 -0.80
N PHE A 37 -6.12 12.74 -1.18
CA PHE A 37 -5.98 11.62 -0.25
C PHE A 37 -4.50 11.30 0.00
N MET A 38 -4.16 11.14 1.28
CA MET A 38 -2.85 10.73 1.73
C MET A 38 -2.96 9.91 3.01
N CYS A 39 -2.14 8.87 3.14
CA CYS A 39 -2.01 8.07 4.35
C CYS A 39 -0.55 7.60 4.55
N LEU A 40 -0.27 6.95 5.68
CA LEU A 40 1.05 6.38 5.96
C LEU A 40 1.01 4.86 5.79
N CYS A 41 1.99 4.30 5.09
CA CYS A 41 2.15 2.86 4.98
C CYS A 41 2.35 2.25 6.39
N PRO A 42 1.58 1.22 6.80
CA PRO A 42 1.64 0.68 8.16
C PRO A 42 2.97 0.02 8.50
N ARG A 43 3.69 -0.51 7.49
CA ARG A 43 4.98 -1.19 7.70
C ARG A 43 6.17 -0.24 7.69
N SER A 44 6.14 0.77 6.83
CA SER A 44 7.33 1.59 6.54
C SER A 44 7.21 3.05 6.99
N GLY A 45 5.99 3.53 7.25
CA GLY A 45 5.73 4.93 7.56
C GLY A 45 5.90 5.89 6.39
N TYR A 46 6.23 5.41 5.17
CA TYR A 46 6.26 6.28 4.00
C TYR A 46 4.86 6.78 3.65
N PRO A 47 4.73 8.05 3.22
CA PRO A 47 3.46 8.58 2.77
C PRO A 47 3.07 7.95 1.42
N ASP A 48 1.82 7.55 1.33
CA ASP A 48 1.17 7.09 0.11
C ASP A 48 0.08 8.11 -0.27
N PHE A 49 -0.08 8.34 -1.57
CA PHE A 49 -1.01 9.34 -2.12
C PHE A 49 -1.95 8.66 -3.10
N ALA A 50 -3.20 9.12 -3.17
CA ALA A 50 -4.17 8.63 -4.14
C ALA A 50 -5.12 9.73 -4.59
N THR A 51 -5.72 9.54 -5.76
CA THR A 51 -6.96 10.23 -6.12
C THR A 51 -8.12 9.29 -5.86
N ILE A 52 -9.08 9.74 -5.04
CA ILE A 52 -10.32 9.00 -4.79
C ILE A 52 -11.41 9.51 -5.72
N TYR A 53 -12.03 8.60 -6.44
CA TYR A 53 -13.23 8.85 -7.23
C TYR A 53 -14.41 8.19 -6.52
N LEU A 54 -15.36 9.00 -6.09
CA LEU A 54 -16.61 8.55 -5.50
C LEU A 54 -17.75 8.80 -6.49
N GLU A 55 -18.46 7.74 -6.83
CA GLU A 55 -19.71 7.83 -7.57
C GLU A 55 -20.82 7.20 -6.74
N TYR A 56 -21.96 7.87 -6.57
CA TYR A 56 -23.09 7.26 -5.89
C TYR A 56 -24.43 7.82 -6.37
N MET A 57 -25.45 6.99 -6.23
CA MET A 57 -26.84 7.36 -6.43
C MET A 57 -27.49 7.49 -5.05
N PRO A 58 -27.84 8.72 -4.63
CA PRO A 58 -28.30 8.96 -3.27
C PRO A 58 -29.64 8.25 -2.98
N GLY A 59 -29.79 7.81 -1.74
CA GLY A 59 -31.06 7.39 -1.18
C GLY A 59 -31.75 8.59 -0.53
N GLU A 60 -31.89 8.52 0.79
CA GLU A 60 -32.47 9.59 1.62
C GLU A 60 -31.50 10.73 1.88
N PHE A 61 -30.18 10.49 1.77
CA PHE A 61 -29.15 11.45 2.15
C PHE A 61 -28.11 11.69 1.04
N VAL A 62 -27.54 12.89 1.08
CA VAL A 62 -26.43 13.37 0.25
C VAL A 62 -25.33 13.85 1.20
N VAL A 63 -24.07 13.54 0.89
CA VAL A 63 -22.93 13.98 1.71
C VAL A 63 -22.61 15.46 1.52
N GLU A 64 -22.26 16.16 2.59
CA GLU A 64 -21.77 17.54 2.52
C GLU A 64 -20.31 17.57 2.00
N LEU A 65 -20.00 18.52 1.10
CA LEU A 65 -18.72 18.54 0.38
C LEU A 65 -17.52 18.90 1.26
N LYS A 66 -17.68 19.80 2.23
CA LYS A 66 -16.60 20.13 3.17
C LYS A 66 -16.36 18.97 4.14
N ALA A 67 -17.41 18.31 4.63
CA ALA A 67 -17.33 17.19 5.55
C ALA A 67 -16.61 16.00 4.92
N ILE A 68 -16.98 15.59 3.69
CA ILE A 68 -16.27 14.50 3.00
C ILE A 68 -14.82 14.84 2.72
N LYS A 69 -14.51 16.10 2.35
CA LYS A 69 -13.13 16.55 2.17
C LYS A 69 -12.32 16.42 3.46
N LEU A 70 -12.86 16.86 4.59
CA LEU A 70 -12.19 16.77 5.88
C LEU A 70 -12.03 15.32 6.34
N TYR A 71 -13.03 14.47 6.10
CA TYR A 71 -12.95 13.05 6.36
C TYR A 71 -11.80 12.40 5.58
N ILE A 72 -11.69 12.66 4.28
CA ILE A 72 -10.58 12.16 3.46
C ILE A 72 -9.23 12.68 3.98
N ASN A 73 -9.15 13.95 4.36
CA ASN A 73 -7.90 14.51 4.88
C ASN A 73 -7.52 13.98 6.27
N SER A 74 -8.46 13.41 7.04
CA SER A 74 -8.19 12.76 8.34
C SER A 74 -7.23 11.56 8.24
N PHE A 75 -7.06 11.01 7.03
CA PHE A 75 -6.14 9.90 6.77
C PHE A 75 -4.66 10.26 6.77
N ILE A 76 -4.30 11.55 6.68
CA ILE A 76 -2.92 12.02 6.50
C ILE A 76 -1.92 11.42 7.50
N ASN A 77 -2.32 11.25 8.77
CA ASN A 77 -1.43 10.74 9.82
C ASN A 77 -1.75 9.28 10.21
N ARG A 78 -2.60 8.59 9.45
CA ARG A 78 -3.06 7.24 9.79
C ARG A 78 -2.18 6.19 9.11
N ASN A 79 -1.72 5.22 9.90
CA ASN A 79 -1.01 4.04 9.40
C ASN A 79 -2.01 2.98 8.93
N ILE A 80 -2.30 2.96 7.63
CA ILE A 80 -3.37 2.11 7.05
C ILE A 80 -2.96 1.60 5.66
N SER A 81 -3.36 0.38 5.32
CA SER A 81 -3.11 -0.19 3.99
C SER A 81 -3.98 0.50 2.93
N HIS A 82 -3.64 0.33 1.65
CA HIS A 82 -4.43 0.91 0.56
C HIS A 82 -5.83 0.28 0.56
N GLU A 83 -5.89 -1.03 0.73
CA GLU A 83 -7.10 -1.85 0.76
C GLU A 83 -8.03 -1.46 1.91
N ASP A 84 -7.49 -1.39 3.13
CA ASP A 84 -8.29 -1.06 4.32
C ASP A 84 -8.82 0.37 4.23
N SER A 85 -8.02 1.31 3.73
CA SER A 85 -8.45 2.72 3.62
C SER A 85 -9.67 2.88 2.72
N ILE A 86 -9.68 2.24 1.54
CA ILE A 86 -10.81 2.34 0.61
C ILE A 86 -12.03 1.58 1.14
N ASN A 87 -11.84 0.42 1.77
CA ASN A 87 -12.92 -0.34 2.40
C ASN A 87 -13.57 0.42 3.57
N GLU A 88 -12.77 1.09 4.40
CA GLU A 88 -13.27 1.91 5.49
C GLU A 88 -14.12 3.07 4.97
N ILE A 89 -13.59 3.83 4.01
CA ILE A 89 -14.31 4.97 3.41
C ILE A 89 -15.63 4.49 2.79
N TYR A 90 -15.61 3.38 2.05
CA TYR A 90 -16.82 2.79 1.49
C TYR A 90 -17.83 2.42 2.59
N SER A 91 -17.39 1.74 3.64
CA SER A 91 -18.26 1.25 4.72
C SER A 91 -18.93 2.40 5.49
N VAL A 92 -18.15 3.45 5.80
CA VAL A 92 -18.64 4.65 6.48
C VAL A 92 -19.69 5.37 5.63
N LEU A 93 -19.38 5.63 4.35
CA LEU A 93 -20.31 6.31 3.45
C LEU A 93 -21.56 5.48 3.19
N GLN A 94 -21.43 4.16 3.06
CA GLN A 94 -22.58 3.27 2.85
C GLN A 94 -23.52 3.31 4.05
N THR A 95 -22.96 3.27 5.27
CA THR A 95 -23.73 3.28 6.52
C THR A 95 -24.43 4.61 6.74
N LYS A 96 -23.74 5.73 6.51
CA LYS A 96 -24.25 7.09 6.75
C LYS A 96 -25.24 7.56 5.68
N LEU A 97 -24.96 7.28 4.41
CA LEU A 97 -25.77 7.78 3.29
C LEU A 97 -26.87 6.82 2.84
N LYS A 98 -26.71 5.51 3.12
CA LYS A 98 -27.59 4.44 2.62
C LYS A 98 -27.93 4.63 1.12
N PRO A 99 -26.91 4.74 0.25
CA PRO A 99 -27.14 5.03 -1.16
C PRO A 99 -27.80 3.83 -1.85
N LYS A 100 -28.56 4.11 -2.92
CA LYS A 100 -29.14 3.04 -3.76
C LYS A 100 -28.06 2.24 -4.48
N TRP A 101 -26.97 2.93 -4.84
CA TRP A 101 -25.78 2.35 -5.44
C TRP A 101 -24.58 3.25 -5.12
N MET A 102 -23.41 2.66 -4.90
CA MET A 102 -22.17 3.39 -4.70
C MET A 102 -20.98 2.65 -5.30
N LYS A 103 -20.05 3.43 -5.83
CA LYS A 103 -18.75 2.99 -6.31
C LYS A 103 -17.67 3.92 -5.80
N ILE A 104 -16.60 3.35 -5.29
CA ILE A 104 -15.38 4.09 -4.94
C ILE A 104 -14.19 3.49 -5.68
N ILE A 105 -13.34 4.35 -6.21
CA ILE A 105 -12.05 3.97 -6.80
C ILE A 105 -10.96 4.76 -6.07
N GLY A 106 -10.01 4.07 -5.47
CA GLY A 106 -8.75 4.64 -5.02
C GLY A 106 -7.65 4.38 -6.05
N ASP A 107 -7.23 5.42 -6.77
CA ASP A 107 -6.12 5.38 -7.72
C ASP A 107 -4.84 5.84 -7.01
N PHE A 108 -4.02 4.89 -6.56
CA PHE A 108 -2.82 5.17 -5.76
C PHE A 108 -1.62 5.48 -6.65
N ASN A 109 -0.81 6.44 -6.22
CA ASN A 109 0.44 6.77 -6.91
C ASN A 109 1.40 5.57 -6.90
N PRO A 110 2.15 5.34 -7.99
CA PRO A 110 3.04 4.18 -8.08
C PRO A 110 4.11 4.14 -6.98
N ARG A 111 4.31 2.96 -6.41
CA ARG A 111 5.35 2.69 -5.41
C ARG A 111 6.25 1.56 -5.88
N GLY A 112 7.55 1.81 -5.94
CA GLY A 112 8.50 0.82 -6.48
C GLY A 112 8.21 0.41 -7.93
N ASN A 113 7.66 1.34 -8.73
CA ASN A 113 7.20 1.12 -10.10
C ASN A 113 5.99 0.16 -10.23
N VAL A 114 5.25 -0.05 -9.14
CA VAL A 114 3.98 -0.79 -9.13
C VAL A 114 2.84 0.19 -8.89
N HIS A 115 1.82 0.13 -9.74
CA HIS A 115 0.62 0.95 -9.68
C HIS A 115 -0.55 0.12 -9.15
N THR A 116 -1.33 0.69 -8.25
CA THR A 116 -2.43 -0.01 -7.59
C THR A 116 -3.70 0.83 -7.71
N VAL A 117 -4.76 0.20 -8.21
CA VAL A 117 -6.10 0.78 -8.23
C VAL A 117 -7.03 -0.16 -7.47
N ILE A 118 -7.75 0.39 -6.50
CA ILE A 118 -8.69 -0.37 -5.66
C ILE A 118 -10.09 0.12 -5.99
N GLU A 119 -10.95 -0.81 -6.40
CA GLU A 119 -12.32 -0.51 -6.80
C GLU A 119 -13.29 -1.33 -5.96
N ILE A 120 -14.29 -0.65 -5.37
CA ILE A 120 -15.44 -1.29 -4.74
C ILE A 120 -16.68 -0.72 -5.44
N ASP A 121 -17.52 -1.61 -5.96
CA ASP A 121 -18.80 -1.27 -6.60
C ASP A 121 -19.88 -2.14 -5.98
N SER A 122 -20.99 -1.52 -5.53
CA SER A 122 -22.13 -2.23 -4.96
C SER A 122 -22.66 -3.36 -5.84
N ASN A 123 -22.50 -3.26 -7.17
CA ASN A 123 -22.95 -4.28 -8.12
C ASN A 123 -21.96 -5.46 -8.23
N LEU A 124 -20.67 -5.24 -8.02
CA LEU A 124 -19.66 -6.31 -8.02
C LEU A 124 -19.85 -7.25 -6.82
N ALA A 125 -20.43 -6.74 -5.72
CA ALA A 125 -20.68 -7.50 -4.49
C ALA A 125 -21.93 -8.41 -4.54
N SER A 126 -22.59 -8.54 -5.69
CA SER A 126 -23.84 -9.31 -5.83
C SER A 126 -23.68 -10.50 -6.76
N LYS A 127 -23.28 -11.64 -6.17
CA LYS A 127 -23.81 -12.97 -6.55
C LYS A 127 -23.57 -14.11 -5.56
N ASP A 128 -22.56 -14.03 -4.66
CA ASP A 128 -22.20 -15.22 -3.85
C ASP A 128 -22.43 -15.11 -2.34
N SER A 129 -22.93 -13.98 -1.82
CA SER A 129 -23.01 -13.75 -0.36
C SER A 129 -24.42 -13.71 0.22
N GLN A 130 -25.46 -13.96 -0.58
CA GLN A 130 -26.87 -13.97 -0.14
C GLN A 130 -27.48 -15.37 0.03
N GLU A 131 -26.66 -16.37 0.32
CA GLU A 131 -27.10 -17.56 1.06
C GLU A 131 -26.23 -17.68 2.31
N LYS A 132 -26.62 -17.00 3.40
CA LYS A 132 -26.34 -17.51 4.74
C LYS A 132 -27.52 -18.41 5.10
N PRO A 133 -27.37 -19.75 5.13
CA PRO A 133 -28.36 -20.60 5.77
C PRO A 133 -28.43 -20.20 7.24
N GLN A 134 -29.66 -20.21 7.74
CA GLN A 134 -30.04 -19.83 9.09
C GLN A 134 -29.22 -20.58 10.16
N SER A 135 -28.91 -19.82 11.21
CA SER A 135 -28.62 -20.25 12.59
C SER A 135 -28.92 -21.72 12.93
N ALA A 136 -27.89 -22.56 12.89
CA ALA A 136 -27.66 -23.68 13.78
C ALA A 136 -26.21 -24.17 13.59
N ASN A 137 -25.48 -24.39 14.68
CA ASN A 137 -24.23 -25.16 14.75
C ASN A 137 -22.88 -24.49 14.44
N ASN A 138 -22.76 -23.15 14.47
CA ASN A 138 -21.43 -22.51 14.36
C ASN A 138 -20.55 -22.76 15.59
N ASP A 139 -21.14 -22.82 16.80
CA ASP A 139 -20.39 -23.05 18.03
C ASP A 139 -19.85 -24.49 18.13
N GLU A 140 -20.61 -25.48 17.66
CA GLU A 140 -20.18 -26.89 17.62
C GLU A 140 -19.02 -27.11 16.64
N ILE A 141 -19.05 -26.44 15.48
CA ILE A 141 -17.97 -26.53 14.49
C ILE A 141 -16.70 -25.85 15.03
N ILE A 142 -16.82 -24.69 15.67
CA ILE A 142 -15.69 -23.97 16.26
C ILE A 142 -15.06 -24.80 17.39
N ASP A 143 -15.87 -25.45 18.21
CA ASP A 143 -15.36 -26.26 19.31
C ASP A 143 -14.75 -27.58 18.83
N ALA A 144 -15.28 -28.19 17.76
CA ALA A 144 -14.64 -29.32 17.09
C ALA A 144 -13.26 -28.96 16.50
N ILE A 145 -13.15 -27.81 15.86
CA ILE A 145 -11.88 -27.32 15.29
C ILE A 145 -10.86 -27.05 16.41
N LYS A 146 -11.28 -26.44 17.54
CA LYS A 146 -10.40 -26.22 18.70
C LYS A 146 -9.91 -27.54 19.31
N GLU A 147 -10.77 -28.54 19.41
CA GLU A 147 -10.44 -29.88 19.88
C GLU A 147 -9.39 -30.56 18.98
N GLU A 148 -9.54 -30.47 17.66
CA GLU A 148 -8.55 -31.00 16.70
C GLU A 148 -7.20 -30.30 16.82
N PHE A 149 -7.17 -28.97 16.88
CA PHE A 149 -5.94 -28.20 17.08
C PHE A 149 -5.22 -28.55 18.39
N LYS A 150 -5.98 -28.88 19.44
CA LYS A 150 -5.43 -29.28 20.73
C LYS A 150 -4.77 -30.66 20.65
N LYS A 151 -5.40 -31.61 19.94
CA LYS A 151 -4.86 -32.96 19.69
C LYS A 151 -3.58 -32.93 18.85
N GLU A 152 -3.55 -32.11 17.79
CA GLU A 152 -2.34 -31.94 16.97
C GLU A 152 -1.16 -31.38 17.78
N LYS A 153 -1.40 -30.38 18.63
CA LYS A 153 -0.36 -29.83 19.50
C LYS A 153 0.14 -30.82 20.56
N GLU A 154 -0.72 -31.69 21.06
CA GLU A 154 -0.32 -32.76 21.99
C GLU A 154 0.51 -33.83 21.28
N GLN A 155 0.14 -34.22 20.05
CA GLN A 155 0.94 -35.14 19.22
C GLN A 155 2.33 -34.56 18.89
N GLU A 156 2.42 -33.30 18.47
CA GLU A 156 3.71 -32.64 18.22
C GLU A 156 4.59 -32.59 19.48
N LYS A 157 3.97 -32.43 20.66
CA LYS A 157 4.68 -32.40 21.94
C LYS A 157 5.23 -33.78 22.30
N LEU A 158 4.44 -34.84 22.09
CA LEU A 158 4.84 -36.23 22.29
C LEU A 158 5.98 -36.61 21.34
N GLU A 159 5.87 -36.30 20.05
CA GLU A 159 6.93 -36.55 19.07
C GLU A 159 8.23 -35.80 19.42
N ARG A 160 8.13 -34.57 19.93
CA ARG A 160 9.30 -33.81 20.40
C ARG A 160 9.96 -34.46 21.62
N GLU A 161 9.19 -35.03 22.54
CA GLU A 161 9.72 -35.73 23.70
C GLU A 161 10.36 -37.08 23.32
N GLU A 162 9.77 -37.82 22.38
CA GLU A 162 10.36 -39.04 21.84
C GLU A 162 11.67 -38.76 21.08
N ARG A 163 11.70 -37.70 20.26
CA ARG A 163 12.95 -37.26 19.60
C ARG A 163 14.03 -36.93 20.62
N LYS A 164 13.69 -36.28 21.75
CA LYS A 164 14.64 -35.99 22.83
C LYS A 164 15.14 -37.27 23.52
N LYS A 165 14.28 -38.26 23.76
CA LYS A 165 14.69 -39.57 24.30
C LYS A 165 15.64 -40.31 23.34
N SER A 166 15.32 -40.33 22.05
CA SER A 166 16.17 -40.94 21.00
C SER A 166 17.54 -40.26 20.82
N PHE A 167 17.67 -39.01 21.28
CA PHE A 167 18.93 -38.26 21.24
C PHE A 167 19.83 -38.61 22.43
N ASN A 168 19.26 -38.86 23.61
CA ASN A 168 20.00 -39.26 24.81
C ASN A 168 20.50 -40.71 24.79
N ASP A 169 19.87 -41.60 24.01
CA ASP A 169 20.30 -43.01 23.89
C ASP A 169 21.43 -43.23 22.86
N ARG A 170 21.91 -42.17 22.20
CA ARG A 170 23.07 -42.27 21.30
C ARG A 170 24.35 -42.35 22.12
N LYS A 171 24.91 -43.56 22.26
CA LYS A 171 26.28 -43.74 22.76
C LYS A 171 27.25 -42.83 21.98
N PRO A 172 28.24 -42.21 22.63
CA PRO A 172 29.27 -41.44 21.94
C PRO A 172 29.90 -42.30 20.85
N ARG A 173 30.02 -41.78 19.63
CA ARG A 173 30.88 -42.41 18.62
C ARG A 173 32.31 -42.35 19.14
N ASP A 174 32.89 -43.51 19.41
CA ASP A 174 34.32 -43.64 19.64
C ASP A 174 35.06 -43.06 18.43
N GLY A 175 35.81 -41.96 18.63
CA GLY A 175 36.67 -41.40 17.59
C GLY A 175 36.74 -39.88 17.43
N VAL A 176 36.30 -39.07 18.39
CA VAL A 176 36.59 -37.62 18.35
C VAL A 176 37.96 -37.36 18.96
N ARG A 177 38.99 -37.23 18.11
CA ARG A 177 40.30 -36.73 18.52
C ARG A 177 40.17 -35.32 19.09
N SER A 178 40.82 -35.06 20.22
CA SER A 178 40.84 -33.78 20.89
C SER A 178 41.47 -32.69 20.00
N PHE A 179 41.02 -31.46 20.20
CA PHE A 179 41.47 -30.27 19.44
C PHE A 179 42.98 -29.99 19.58
N SER A 180 43.67 -30.68 20.49
CA SER A 180 45.12 -30.64 20.73
C SER A 180 45.97 -31.28 19.63
N ASP A 181 45.38 -32.09 18.75
CA ASP A 181 46.16 -32.97 17.86
C ASP A 181 46.33 -32.42 16.43
N ARG A 182 45.91 -31.17 16.17
CA ARG A 182 46.07 -30.53 14.86
C ARG A 182 47.40 -29.78 14.79
N LYS A 183 48.42 -30.37 14.18
CA LYS A 183 49.64 -29.63 13.78
C LYS A 183 49.31 -28.56 12.72
N PRO A 184 49.90 -27.36 12.78
CA PRO A 184 49.72 -26.35 11.73
C PRO A 184 50.38 -26.81 10.43
N ARG A 185 49.74 -26.54 9.29
CA ARG A 185 50.35 -26.70 7.96
C ARG A 185 51.33 -25.56 7.73
N GLU A 186 52.59 -25.89 7.48
CA GLU A 186 53.59 -24.94 6.99
C GLU A 186 53.27 -24.55 5.53
N GLY A 187 53.00 -23.27 5.30
CA GLY A 187 52.82 -22.67 3.99
C GLY A 187 53.02 -21.15 4.11
N GLY A 188 54.13 -20.66 3.55
CA GLY A 188 54.73 -19.36 3.84
C GLY A 188 53.84 -18.14 3.58
N PHE A 189 53.90 -17.19 4.52
CA PHE A 189 53.46 -15.81 4.33
C PHE A 189 54.58 -15.04 3.61
N GLY A 190 54.40 -14.80 2.31
CA GLY A 190 55.20 -13.85 1.54
C GLY A 190 54.88 -12.40 1.94
N ASP A 191 55.93 -11.58 1.93
CA ASP A 191 56.01 -10.21 2.43
C ASP A 191 54.91 -9.27 1.92
N ARG A 192 54.06 -8.77 2.83
CA ARG A 192 53.32 -7.52 2.60
C ARG A 192 54.15 -6.36 3.18
N LYS A 193 54.65 -5.49 2.30
CA LYS A 193 55.39 -4.28 2.71
C LYS A 193 54.54 -3.40 3.64
N PRO A 194 55.14 -2.79 4.69
CA PRO A 194 54.42 -1.93 5.62
C PRO A 194 54.00 -0.60 4.97
N ARG A 195 52.82 -0.14 5.38
CA ARG A 195 52.20 1.14 5.03
C ARG A 195 53.06 2.27 5.61
N ARG A 196 53.53 3.20 4.77
CA ARG A 196 54.36 4.35 5.19
C ARG A 196 53.76 5.10 6.38
N GLU A 197 54.56 5.28 7.42
CA GLU A 197 54.33 6.19 8.54
C GLU A 197 54.35 7.64 8.04
N PHE A 198 53.43 8.45 8.57
CA PHE A 198 53.38 9.89 8.30
C PHE A 198 54.34 10.60 9.27
N ASP A 199 55.50 11.01 8.79
CA ASP A 199 56.39 11.91 9.51
C ASP A 199 55.74 13.29 9.67
N LYS A 200 55.43 13.63 10.92
CA LYS A 200 55.10 15.00 11.33
C LYS A 200 56.41 15.76 11.53
N LYS A 201 56.89 16.45 10.50
CA LYS A 201 57.79 17.60 10.64
C LYS A 201 57.78 18.44 9.36
N ASP A 202 57.92 19.73 9.59
CA ASP A 202 58.10 20.82 8.62
C ASP A 202 56.81 21.40 8.03
N GLY A 203 56.32 22.41 8.77
CA GLY A 203 55.31 23.32 8.29
C GLY A 203 55.77 24.11 7.08
N LYS A 204 54.98 24.03 6.01
CA LYS A 204 54.80 25.11 5.05
C LYS A 204 53.32 25.18 4.68
N SER A 205 52.76 26.37 4.86
CA SER A 205 51.42 26.76 4.44
C SER A 205 51.22 26.49 2.96
N PHE A 206 50.19 25.72 2.61
CA PHE A 206 49.68 25.65 1.24
C PHE A 206 48.26 26.19 1.20
N ASP A 207 48.14 27.41 0.66
CA ASP A 207 46.89 28.04 0.29
C ASP A 207 46.03 27.08 -0.54
N LYS A 208 44.83 26.80 -0.04
CA LYS A 208 43.80 26.09 -0.82
C LYS A 208 43.27 27.01 -1.90
N LYS A 209 43.84 26.95 -3.11
CA LYS A 209 43.13 27.40 -4.33
C LYS A 209 42.21 26.29 -4.83
N PRO A 210 40.92 26.57 -5.13
CA PRO A 210 40.04 25.59 -5.76
C PRO A 210 40.51 25.31 -7.19
N ARG A 211 40.54 24.03 -7.57
CA ARG A 211 40.86 23.58 -8.93
C ARG A 211 39.75 24.02 -9.88
N VAL A 212 40.02 25.01 -10.71
CA VAL A 212 39.23 25.35 -11.89
C VAL A 212 39.54 24.30 -12.96
N GLY A 213 38.57 23.43 -13.28
CA GLY A 213 38.67 22.51 -14.41
C GLY A 213 38.50 23.31 -15.71
N GLY A 214 39.57 23.39 -16.50
CA GLY A 214 39.61 24.12 -17.75
C GLY A 214 38.75 23.48 -18.85
N TYR A 215 37.88 24.29 -19.44
CA TYR A 215 37.35 24.11 -20.77
C TYR A 215 38.28 24.84 -21.75
N SER A 216 38.95 24.13 -22.64
CA SER A 216 39.33 24.63 -23.96
C SER A 216 39.71 23.46 -24.86
N ASP A 217 39.39 23.61 -26.15
CA ASP A 217 39.75 22.73 -27.28
C ASP A 217 38.70 21.70 -27.73
N ARG A 218 37.53 22.20 -28.14
CA ARG A 218 36.81 21.62 -29.28
C ARG A 218 36.44 22.73 -30.26
N LYS A 219 36.95 22.63 -31.50
CA LYS A 219 36.66 23.55 -32.61
C LYS A 219 35.13 23.65 -32.85
N PRO A 220 34.61 24.83 -33.22
CA PRO A 220 33.19 24.96 -33.58
C PRO A 220 32.92 24.16 -34.86
N ARG A 221 31.92 23.27 -34.83
CA ARG A 221 31.36 22.68 -36.05
C ARG A 221 30.42 23.70 -36.68
N ASP A 222 30.59 23.90 -37.98
CA ASP A 222 29.75 24.76 -38.81
C ASP A 222 28.27 24.39 -38.65
N ARG A 223 27.44 25.41 -38.41
CA ARG A 223 25.98 25.28 -38.37
C ARG A 223 25.47 25.25 -39.79
N ASP A 224 25.19 24.07 -40.33
CA ASP A 224 24.31 23.89 -41.49
C ASP A 224 23.73 22.46 -41.58
N ASP A 225 23.49 21.80 -40.44
CA ASP A 225 22.68 20.59 -40.41
C ASP A 225 21.24 20.94 -40.06
N LYS A 226 20.41 21.06 -41.11
CA LYS A 226 18.95 21.04 -41.04
C LYS A 226 18.52 19.74 -40.35
N PHE A 227 18.40 19.78 -39.03
CA PHE A 227 17.71 18.73 -38.28
C PHE A 227 16.22 18.85 -38.60
N ASP A 228 15.69 17.82 -39.26
CA ASP A 228 14.27 17.65 -39.52
C ASP A 228 13.44 17.93 -38.26
N ASP A 229 12.71 19.04 -38.27
CA ASP A 229 11.58 19.30 -37.38
C ASP A 229 10.45 18.31 -37.72
N LYS A 230 10.64 17.04 -37.34
CA LYS A 230 9.51 16.12 -37.24
C LYS A 230 8.75 16.49 -35.97
N PRO A 231 7.44 16.80 -36.06
CA PRO A 231 6.66 17.17 -34.89
C PRO A 231 6.75 16.06 -33.86
N ARG A 232 7.12 16.40 -32.62
CA ARG A 232 6.98 15.52 -31.46
C ARG A 232 5.54 15.02 -31.42
N VAL A 233 5.31 13.76 -31.77
CA VAL A 233 4.04 13.08 -31.53
C VAL A 233 3.77 13.20 -30.04
N LYS A 234 2.74 13.96 -29.67
CA LYS A 234 2.22 14.00 -28.31
C LYS A 234 1.87 12.56 -27.94
N LYS A 235 2.64 11.93 -27.05
CA LYS A 235 2.21 10.67 -26.43
C LYS A 235 1.00 11.00 -25.58
N GLU A 236 -0.18 10.59 -26.05
CA GLU A 236 -1.37 10.60 -25.19
C GLU A 236 -1.09 9.72 -23.96
N PRO A 237 -1.51 10.13 -22.75
CA PRO A 237 -1.43 9.25 -21.59
C PRO A 237 -2.23 7.98 -21.87
N PHE A 238 -1.62 6.83 -21.57
CA PHE A 238 -2.18 5.50 -21.78
C PHE A 238 -3.25 5.20 -20.71
N TYR A 239 -4.31 5.99 -20.65
CA TYR A 239 -5.55 5.67 -19.93
C TYR A 239 -6.69 6.52 -20.50
N LYS A 240 -7.27 6.04 -21.61
CA LYS A 240 -8.65 6.36 -21.97
C LYS A 240 -9.46 5.09 -21.77
N SER A 241 -9.83 4.79 -20.53
CA SER A 241 -11.00 3.96 -20.30
C SER A 241 -12.20 4.78 -20.74
N ASN A 242 -12.83 4.40 -21.86
CA ASN A 242 -14.07 5.02 -22.33
C ASN A 242 -15.16 4.85 -21.26
N PHE A 243 -15.32 5.87 -20.40
CA PHE A 243 -16.23 5.84 -19.25
C PHE A 243 -17.49 6.71 -19.47
N SER A 244 -17.80 7.08 -20.72
CA SER A 244 -18.91 8.01 -21.03
C SER A 244 -20.07 7.46 -21.89
N ASP A 245 -20.04 6.22 -22.37
CA ASP A 245 -21.05 5.76 -23.37
C ASP A 245 -22.04 4.68 -22.90
N ARG A 246 -22.15 4.38 -21.61
CA ARG A 246 -23.28 3.56 -21.14
C ARG A 246 -24.50 4.42 -20.85
N LYS A 247 -25.36 4.58 -21.87
CA LYS A 247 -26.74 5.06 -21.68
C LYS A 247 -27.43 4.17 -20.63
N PRO A 248 -28.25 4.72 -19.72
CA PRO A 248 -29.03 3.92 -18.80
C PRO A 248 -30.01 3.04 -19.59
N GLN A 249 -30.00 1.73 -19.32
CA GLN A 249 -31.06 0.84 -19.80
C GLN A 249 -32.31 1.13 -18.97
N VAL A 250 -33.32 1.71 -19.62
CA VAL A 250 -34.66 1.85 -19.07
C VAL A 250 -35.26 0.44 -18.97
N VAL A 251 -35.41 -0.07 -17.74
CA VAL A 251 -36.19 -1.28 -17.48
C VAL A 251 -37.65 -0.93 -17.75
N LYS A 252 -38.21 -1.46 -18.83
CA LYS A 252 -39.67 -1.43 -19.05
C LYS A 252 -40.29 -2.33 -17.98
N LYS A 253 -41.14 -1.76 -17.12
CA LYS A 253 -42.09 -2.54 -16.35
C LYS A 253 -43.10 -3.11 -17.33
N ASP A 254 -43.17 -4.43 -17.43
CA ASP A 254 -44.29 -5.09 -18.10
C ASP A 254 -45.52 -4.91 -17.20
N ASP A 255 -46.46 -4.10 -17.66
CA ASP A 255 -47.82 -4.07 -17.14
C ASP A 255 -48.46 -5.44 -17.40
N LYS A 256 -48.63 -6.24 -16.35
CA LYS A 256 -49.57 -7.36 -16.38
C LYS A 256 -50.87 -6.92 -15.71
N SER A 257 -51.84 -6.69 -16.59
CA SER A 257 -53.29 -6.79 -16.36
C SER A 257 -53.69 -8.09 -15.67
#